data_AF-A0A5B9EFS9-F1
#
_entry.id   AF-A0A5B9EFS9-F1
#
_cell.length_a   1.000
_cell.length_b   1.000
_cell.length_c   1.000
_cell.angle_alpha   90.00
_cell.angle_beta   90.00
_cell.angle_gamma   90.00
#
_symmetry.space_group_name_H-M   'P 1'
#
loop_
_entity.id
_entity.type
_entity.pdbx_description
1 polymer ?
#
loop_
_entity_poly.entity_id
_entity_poly.type
_entity_poly.pdbx_seq_one_letter_code
_entity_poly.pdbx_strand_id
1 'polypeptide(L)'
;MQIQMALCISLLMVAPTIYAQSSATKDSIVIWRRDSQPSRQAGDEHFTGTVRVDRLFEAKSPARASASLVNFDPNARTAWHTHPLGQVLIVTSGTGRVQRWGDPVEEIRQGDVVWIPPGQKHWHGAGPSGAMAHIAIVEQLDGRSVDWMEKVNDSQYNAPPEDAKSVTSKPRPSQAAIGDFAPKLAQITDDVLYGDVWERPELSKRDRSLITVSALIAMNRPDQLRSHLVRARENGVTQDEVVETITHLAFYAGWPNAVSALSVAKEVFAQK
;
A
#
# COMPACT_ATOMS: atom_id res chain seq x y z
N MET A 1 24.31 -94.66 5.13
CA MET A 1 23.82 -94.98 6.49
C MET A 1 24.61 -94.13 7.49
N GLN A 2 24.09 -92.95 7.83
CA GLN A 2 24.42 -92.23 9.07
C GLN A 2 23.36 -91.14 9.24
N ILE A 3 22.50 -91.37 10.23
CA ILE A 3 21.41 -90.49 10.66
C ILE A 3 22.01 -89.54 11.68
N GLN A 4 21.92 -88.23 11.46
CA GLN A 4 22.11 -87.25 12.51
C GLN A 4 20.83 -86.42 12.69
N MET A 5 20.23 -86.67 13.85
CA MET A 5 19.13 -85.95 14.48
C MET A 5 19.57 -84.50 14.72
N ALA A 6 18.84 -83.52 14.17
CA ALA A 6 19.02 -82.12 14.49
C ALA A 6 17.78 -81.59 15.22
N LEU A 7 18.04 -81.18 16.46
CA LEU A 7 17.16 -80.67 17.49
C LEU A 7 16.57 -79.30 17.09
N CYS A 8 15.24 -79.18 17.02
CA CYS A 8 14.55 -77.90 16.87
C CYS A 8 14.63 -77.10 18.18
N ILE A 9 15.45 -76.04 18.20
CA ILE A 9 15.41 -75.00 19.23
C ILE A 9 14.64 -73.81 18.65
N SER A 10 13.41 -73.62 19.11
CA SER A 10 12.57 -72.45 18.82
C SER A 10 13.11 -71.23 19.56
N LEU A 11 13.73 -70.32 18.83
CA LEU A 11 14.25 -69.04 19.33
C LEU A 11 13.08 -68.04 19.46
N LEU A 12 12.66 -67.72 20.69
CA LEU A 12 11.77 -66.59 20.96
C LEU A 12 12.55 -65.29 20.71
N MET A 13 12.18 -64.53 19.67
CA MET A 13 12.69 -63.17 19.46
C MET A 13 11.96 -62.19 20.39
N VAL A 14 12.65 -61.70 21.41
CA VAL A 14 12.22 -60.53 22.17
C VAL A 14 12.82 -59.30 21.48
N ALA A 15 11.96 -58.52 20.81
CA ALA A 15 12.38 -57.25 20.22
C ALA A 15 12.67 -56.23 21.34
N PRO A 16 13.82 -55.53 21.34
CA PRO A 16 14.07 -54.47 22.29
C PRO A 16 13.23 -53.24 21.90
N THR A 17 12.26 -52.88 22.74
CA THR A 17 11.61 -51.57 22.69
C THR A 17 12.63 -50.51 23.06
N ILE A 18 13.22 -49.88 22.05
CA ILE A 18 14.02 -48.67 22.22
C ILE A 18 13.05 -47.56 22.63
N TYR A 19 13.03 -47.22 23.92
CA TYR A 19 12.46 -45.95 24.37
C TYR A 19 13.34 -44.83 23.80
N ALA A 20 12.89 -44.20 22.72
CA ALA A 20 13.44 -42.92 22.30
C ALA A 20 13.13 -41.91 23.40
N GLN A 21 14.14 -41.56 24.20
CA GLN A 21 14.08 -40.39 25.06
C GLN A 21 13.92 -39.16 24.17
N SER A 22 12.68 -38.70 24.04
CA SER A 22 12.40 -37.35 23.58
C SER A 22 13.06 -36.40 24.57
N SER A 23 14.22 -35.86 24.20
CA SER A 23 14.77 -34.69 24.84
C SER A 23 13.85 -33.53 24.50
N ALA A 24 12.84 -33.30 25.34
CA ALA A 24 12.09 -32.07 25.32
C ALA A 24 13.06 -30.95 25.71
N THR A 25 13.61 -30.26 24.70
CA THR A 25 14.35 -29.03 24.89
C THR A 25 13.44 -28.03 25.58
N LYS A 26 13.77 -27.63 26.81
CA LYS A 26 13.08 -26.53 27.52
C LYS A 26 13.09 -25.29 26.62
N ASP A 27 11.92 -24.79 26.28
CA ASP A 27 11.73 -23.50 25.61
C ASP A 27 12.32 -22.39 26.50
N SER A 28 13.56 -22.01 26.23
CA SER A 28 14.23 -20.90 26.90
C SER A 28 14.13 -19.64 26.05
N ILE A 29 14.15 -18.47 26.71
CA ILE A 29 14.21 -17.19 26.00
C ILE A 29 15.47 -17.17 25.13
N VAL A 30 15.27 -17.01 23.82
CA VAL A 30 16.37 -16.90 22.86
C VAL A 30 16.76 -15.44 22.71
N ILE A 31 18.04 -15.14 22.97
CA ILE A 31 18.62 -13.81 22.74
C ILE A 31 19.51 -13.89 21.50
N TRP A 32 19.11 -13.21 20.43
CA TRP A 32 19.97 -12.99 19.27
C TRP A 32 20.95 -11.87 19.59
N ARG A 33 22.19 -12.21 19.92
CA ARG A 33 23.23 -11.22 20.24
C ARG A 33 23.73 -10.58 18.94
N ARG A 34 23.91 -9.26 18.96
CA ARG A 34 24.35 -8.48 17.78
C ARG A 34 25.58 -9.10 17.08
N ASP A 35 26.56 -9.53 17.86
CA ASP A 35 27.84 -10.00 17.33
C ASP A 35 27.79 -11.47 16.88
N SER A 36 26.65 -12.15 17.06
CA SER A 36 26.48 -13.56 16.67
C SER A 36 25.93 -13.75 15.26
N GLN A 37 25.44 -12.67 14.61
CA GLN A 37 24.89 -12.73 13.25
C GLN A 37 25.79 -11.93 12.30
N PRO A 38 26.60 -12.60 11.45
CA PRO A 38 27.48 -11.89 10.54
C PRO A 38 26.68 -11.17 9.46
N SER A 39 27.06 -9.91 9.20
CA SER A 39 26.61 -9.17 8.02
C SER A 39 26.94 -9.93 6.74
N ARG A 40 26.04 -9.87 5.76
CA ARG A 40 26.28 -10.42 4.42
C ARG A 40 26.12 -9.32 3.37
N GLN A 41 27.03 -9.30 2.40
CA GLN A 41 26.81 -8.55 1.17
C GLN A 41 25.70 -9.24 0.38
N ALA A 42 24.71 -8.48 -0.07
CA ALA A 42 23.63 -9.01 -0.88
C ALA A 42 24.15 -9.30 -2.30
N GLY A 43 23.64 -10.36 -2.93
CA GLY A 43 24.09 -10.79 -4.26
C GLY A 43 23.56 -9.88 -5.37
N ASP A 44 24.36 -9.71 -6.41
CA ASP A 44 24.06 -8.88 -7.58
C ASP A 44 22.88 -9.40 -8.42
N GLU A 45 22.32 -10.57 -8.12
CA GLU A 45 21.12 -11.10 -8.79
C GLU A 45 19.86 -10.31 -8.37
N HIS A 46 19.73 -9.95 -7.08
CA HIS A 46 18.50 -9.35 -6.54
C HIS A 46 18.67 -7.90 -6.10
N PHE A 47 19.88 -7.35 -6.19
CA PHE A 47 20.19 -5.97 -5.78
C PHE A 47 21.03 -5.24 -6.83
N THR A 48 20.77 -3.96 -7.05
CA THR A 48 21.68 -3.08 -7.81
C THR A 48 22.42 -2.20 -6.82
N GLY A 49 23.74 -2.09 -6.96
CA GLY A 49 24.59 -1.35 -6.02
C GLY A 49 24.94 -2.15 -4.76
N THR A 50 25.63 -1.51 -3.82
CA THR A 50 26.10 -2.16 -2.59
C THR A 50 24.98 -2.22 -1.56
N VAL A 51 24.62 -3.45 -1.15
CA VAL A 51 23.61 -3.69 -0.11
C VAL A 51 24.15 -4.67 0.92
N ARG A 52 24.00 -4.34 2.20
CA ARG A 52 24.40 -5.18 3.33
C ARG A 52 23.18 -5.61 4.13
N VAL A 53 23.05 -6.92 4.35
CA VAL A 53 21.93 -7.53 5.07
C VAL A 53 22.43 -8.13 6.38
N ASP A 54 21.84 -7.67 7.48
CA ASP A 54 22.02 -8.18 8.83
C ASP A 54 20.72 -8.88 9.24
N ARG A 55 20.74 -10.20 9.34
CA ARG A 55 19.57 -10.95 9.80
C ARG A 55 19.32 -10.66 11.29
N LEU A 56 18.06 -10.44 11.66
CA LEU A 56 17.67 -10.18 13.05
C LEU A 56 17.05 -11.43 13.67
N PHE A 57 16.06 -12.02 13.02
CA PHE A 57 15.48 -13.32 13.39
C PHE A 57 14.85 -14.02 12.19
N GLU A 58 14.72 -15.33 12.30
CA GLU A 58 14.01 -16.17 11.32
C GLU A 58 12.72 -16.73 11.93
N ALA A 59 11.79 -17.06 11.03
CA ALA A 59 10.57 -17.77 11.37
C ALA A 59 10.90 -19.12 12.03
N LYS A 60 10.26 -19.38 13.17
CA LYS A 60 10.27 -20.68 13.82
C LYS A 60 8.83 -21.15 13.94
N SER A 61 8.51 -22.32 13.38
CA SER A 61 7.17 -22.91 13.46
C SER A 61 6.66 -22.89 14.92
N PRO A 62 5.41 -22.47 15.18
CA PRO A 62 4.36 -22.11 14.21
C PRO A 62 4.38 -20.65 13.73
N ALA A 63 5.30 -19.81 14.21
CA ALA A 63 5.45 -18.44 13.75
C ALA A 63 6.02 -18.38 12.33
N ARG A 64 5.59 -17.39 11.56
CA ARG A 64 5.96 -17.21 10.14
C ARG A 64 6.85 -16.00 9.87
N ALA A 65 6.94 -15.09 10.83
CA ALA A 65 7.64 -13.82 10.66
C ALA A 65 9.16 -14.00 10.69
N SER A 66 9.86 -13.24 9.86
CA SER A 66 11.31 -13.05 9.87
C SER A 66 11.62 -11.57 9.74
N ALA A 67 12.79 -11.14 10.22
CA ALA A 67 13.24 -9.76 10.01
C ALA A 67 14.74 -9.65 9.75
N SER A 68 15.09 -8.64 8.95
CA SER A 68 16.47 -8.26 8.66
C SER A 68 16.62 -6.74 8.69
N LEU A 69 17.75 -6.25 9.18
CA LEU A 69 18.21 -4.89 8.95
C LEU A 69 18.96 -4.86 7.61
N VAL A 70 18.51 -4.02 6.69
CA VAL A 70 19.10 -3.89 5.35
C VAL A 70 19.66 -2.48 5.20
N ASN A 71 20.92 -2.38 4.80
CA ASN A 71 21.62 -1.13 4.55
C ASN A 71 21.90 -1.02 3.05
N PHE A 72 21.49 0.10 2.46
CA PHE A 72 21.70 0.43 1.07
C PHE A 72 22.67 1.61 0.98
N ASP A 73 23.77 1.46 0.25
CA ASP A 73 24.60 2.60 -0.16
C ASP A 73 23.82 3.52 -1.11
N PRO A 74 24.25 4.78 -1.34
CA PRO A 74 23.56 5.69 -2.25
C PRO A 74 23.28 5.04 -3.61
N ASN A 75 22.04 5.16 -4.10
CA ASN A 75 21.53 4.53 -5.32
C ASN A 75 21.41 3.01 -5.31
N ALA A 76 21.72 2.33 -4.21
CA ALA A 76 21.50 0.90 -4.10
C ALA A 76 20.01 0.58 -3.86
N ARG A 77 19.49 -0.45 -4.52
CA ARG A 77 18.08 -0.83 -4.45
C ARG A 77 17.85 -2.30 -4.73
N THR A 78 16.71 -2.81 -4.31
CA THR A 78 16.25 -4.15 -4.69
C THR A 78 15.92 -4.22 -6.18
N ALA A 79 15.89 -5.44 -6.73
CA ALA A 79 15.11 -5.76 -7.92
C ALA A 79 13.61 -5.60 -7.62
N TRP A 80 12.79 -5.59 -8.67
CA TRP A 80 11.35 -5.75 -8.51
C TRP A 80 11.04 -7.10 -7.87
N HIS A 81 10.08 -7.14 -6.95
CA HIS A 81 9.68 -8.38 -6.28
C HIS A 81 8.28 -8.29 -5.67
N THR A 82 7.75 -9.43 -5.22
CA THR A 82 6.49 -9.55 -4.47
C THR A 82 6.68 -10.35 -3.19
N HIS A 83 5.81 -10.12 -2.20
CA HIS A 83 5.72 -10.91 -0.98
C HIS A 83 4.32 -11.56 -0.87
N PRO A 84 4.20 -12.88 -0.61
CA PRO A 84 2.91 -13.57 -0.60
C PRO A 84 1.99 -13.14 0.54
N LEU A 85 2.55 -12.61 1.64
CA LEU A 85 1.81 -12.12 2.81
C LEU A 85 2.14 -10.65 3.14
N GLY A 86 2.69 -9.92 2.17
CA GLY A 86 3.07 -8.52 2.32
C GLY A 86 4.41 -8.32 3.05
N GLN A 87 4.76 -7.06 3.26
CA GLN A 87 6.00 -6.64 3.92
C GLN A 87 5.80 -5.35 4.70
N VAL A 88 6.44 -5.27 5.87
CA VAL A 88 6.57 -4.02 6.63
C VAL A 88 8.03 -3.56 6.57
N LEU A 89 8.26 -2.30 6.26
CA LEU A 89 9.56 -1.64 6.40
C LEU A 89 9.49 -0.63 7.54
N ILE A 90 10.51 -0.58 8.38
CA ILE A 90 10.69 0.45 9.41
C ILE A 90 12.02 1.13 9.13
N VAL A 91 11.99 2.38 8.67
CA VAL A 91 13.22 3.10 8.28
C VAL A 91 13.95 3.56 9.52
N THR A 92 15.21 3.12 9.66
CA THR A 92 16.03 3.35 10.85
C THR A 92 17.06 4.46 10.68
N SER A 93 17.47 4.77 9.44
CA SER A 93 18.40 5.86 9.15
C SER A 93 18.36 6.27 7.68
N GLY A 94 18.73 7.53 7.42
CA GLY A 94 18.87 8.06 6.06
C GLY A 94 17.55 8.33 5.34
N THR A 95 17.65 8.51 4.03
CA THR A 95 16.53 8.78 3.13
C THR A 95 16.55 7.78 1.99
N GLY A 96 15.43 7.08 1.81
CA GLY A 96 15.24 6.04 0.82
C GLY A 96 14.17 6.39 -0.21
N ARG A 97 13.93 5.42 -1.09
CA ARG A 97 12.86 5.42 -2.07
C ARG A 97 12.11 4.10 -1.99
N VAL A 98 10.81 4.14 -2.24
CA VAL A 98 9.96 2.97 -2.46
C VAL A 98 9.04 3.23 -3.64
N GLN A 99 8.73 2.19 -4.40
CA GLN A 99 7.79 2.29 -5.50
C GLN A 99 7.04 0.98 -5.67
N ARG A 100 5.72 1.08 -5.80
CA ARG A 100 4.87 0.02 -6.34
C ARG A 100 4.77 0.15 -7.86
N TRP A 101 4.68 -0.99 -8.56
CA TRP A 101 4.64 -1.01 -10.02
C TRP A 101 3.48 -0.16 -10.56
N GLY A 102 3.80 0.80 -11.41
CA GLY A 102 2.84 1.73 -12.01
C GLY A 102 2.58 3.00 -11.19
N ASP A 103 2.96 3.00 -9.91
CA ASP A 103 2.77 4.12 -8.99
C ASP A 103 4.01 5.06 -8.99
N PRO A 104 3.89 6.28 -8.43
CA PRO A 104 5.02 7.19 -8.25
C PRO A 104 6.12 6.61 -7.36
N VAL A 105 7.35 7.09 -7.53
CA VAL A 105 8.42 6.85 -6.54
C VAL A 105 8.17 7.74 -5.33
N GLU A 106 8.05 7.15 -4.15
CA GLU A 106 7.90 7.86 -2.89
C GLU A 106 9.21 7.90 -2.11
N GLU A 107 9.47 9.03 -1.46
CA GLU A 107 10.60 9.18 -0.54
C GLU A 107 10.18 8.65 0.84
N ILE A 108 11.08 7.89 1.47
CA ILE A 108 10.90 7.38 2.83
C ILE A 108 12.06 7.85 3.71
N ARG A 109 11.77 8.22 4.96
CA ARG A 109 12.72 8.83 5.89
C ARG A 109 12.76 8.08 7.21
N GLN A 110 13.83 8.29 7.97
CA GLN A 110 13.95 7.74 9.32
C GLN A 110 12.68 7.99 10.15
N GLY A 111 12.14 6.91 10.73
CA GLY A 111 10.90 6.92 11.51
C GLY A 111 9.65 6.50 10.71
N ASP A 112 9.69 6.52 9.38
CA ASP A 112 8.58 6.07 8.56
C ASP A 112 8.39 4.55 8.64
N VAL A 113 7.12 4.14 8.59
CA VAL A 113 6.71 2.74 8.51
C VAL A 113 5.97 2.53 7.20
N VAL A 114 6.50 1.65 6.35
CA VAL A 114 5.93 1.35 5.04
C VAL A 114 5.23 0.00 5.12
N TRP A 115 3.94 -0.04 4.77
CA TRP A 115 3.21 -1.28 4.57
C TRP A 115 3.05 -1.56 3.08
N ILE A 116 3.54 -2.72 2.63
CA ILE A 116 3.42 -3.20 1.27
C ILE A 116 2.45 -4.39 1.29
N PRO A 117 1.23 -4.25 0.72
CA PRO A 117 0.25 -5.32 0.72
C PRO A 117 0.73 -6.60 0.00
N PRO A 118 0.12 -7.76 0.31
CA PRO A 118 0.41 -9.02 -0.36
C PRO A 118 0.34 -8.94 -1.89
N GLY A 119 1.28 -9.59 -2.57
CA GLY A 119 1.32 -9.72 -4.03
C GLY A 119 1.64 -8.44 -4.81
N GLN A 120 1.90 -7.31 -4.15
CA GLN A 120 2.22 -6.07 -4.85
C GLN A 120 3.66 -6.09 -5.38
N LYS A 121 3.82 -5.90 -6.69
CA LYS A 121 5.13 -5.78 -7.31
C LYS A 121 5.74 -4.43 -6.92
N HIS A 122 6.89 -4.43 -6.28
CA HIS A 122 7.51 -3.22 -5.73
C HIS A 122 9.04 -3.31 -5.70
N TRP A 123 9.68 -2.17 -5.45
CA TRP A 123 11.09 -2.09 -5.07
C TRP A 123 11.29 -1.02 -3.99
N HIS A 124 12.42 -1.10 -3.30
CA HIS A 124 12.87 -0.08 -2.36
C HIS A 124 14.40 -0.02 -2.32
N GLY A 125 14.94 1.10 -1.82
CA GLY A 125 16.38 1.31 -1.76
C GLY A 125 16.75 2.69 -1.22
N ALA A 126 18.04 3.01 -1.25
CA ALA A 126 18.53 4.33 -0.89
C ALA A 126 18.15 5.39 -1.91
N GLY A 127 18.06 6.64 -1.46
CA GLY A 127 18.03 7.79 -2.36
C GLY A 127 19.39 8.07 -3.01
N PRO A 128 19.46 9.04 -3.93
CA PRO A 128 20.70 9.35 -4.65
C PRO A 128 21.72 10.14 -3.83
N SER A 129 21.26 10.86 -2.80
CA SER A 129 22.08 11.78 -2.00
C SER A 129 22.68 11.17 -0.73
N GLY A 130 22.32 9.93 -0.37
CA GLY A 130 22.79 9.31 0.86
C GLY A 130 22.35 7.85 1.00
N ALA A 131 23.04 7.14 1.90
CA ALA A 131 22.66 5.78 2.28
C ALA A 131 21.34 5.77 3.08
N MET A 132 20.67 4.62 3.11
CA MET A 132 19.47 4.38 3.90
C MET A 132 19.52 2.99 4.52
N ALA A 133 18.98 2.84 5.73
CA ALA A 133 18.74 1.54 6.32
C ALA A 133 17.33 1.40 6.87
N HIS A 134 16.76 0.21 6.72
CA HIS A 134 15.47 -0.15 7.30
C HIS A 134 15.48 -1.56 7.88
N ILE A 135 14.57 -1.83 8.81
CA ILE A 135 14.19 -3.19 9.20
C ILE A 135 13.09 -3.65 8.24
N ALA A 136 13.30 -4.74 7.52
CA ALA A 136 12.28 -5.40 6.72
C ALA A 136 11.72 -6.60 7.48
N ILE A 137 10.39 -6.66 7.60
CA ILE A 137 9.65 -7.74 8.27
C ILE A 137 8.74 -8.39 7.23
N VAL A 138 8.83 -9.71 7.11
CA VAL A 138 8.04 -10.51 6.16
C VAL A 138 7.54 -11.79 6.82
N GLU A 139 6.46 -12.35 6.30
CA GLU A 139 5.98 -13.69 6.68
C GLU A 139 6.21 -14.71 5.57
N GLN A 140 6.45 -15.96 5.96
CA GLN A 140 6.54 -17.08 5.04
C GLN A 140 5.16 -17.73 4.79
N LEU A 141 4.88 -18.03 3.52
CA LEU A 141 3.79 -18.91 3.08
C LEU A 141 4.42 -20.07 2.30
N ASP A 142 4.15 -21.31 2.74
CA ASP A 142 4.67 -22.54 2.11
C ASP A 142 6.21 -22.54 1.93
N GLY A 143 6.93 -22.03 2.94
CA GLY A 143 8.38 -21.92 2.95
C GLY A 143 8.95 -20.81 2.06
N ARG A 144 8.10 -19.96 1.46
CA ARG A 144 8.49 -18.84 0.61
C ARG A 144 8.11 -17.53 1.26
N SER A 145 8.99 -16.53 1.19
CA SER A 145 8.69 -15.17 1.64
C SER A 145 8.77 -14.14 0.53
N VAL A 146 9.35 -14.45 -0.63
CA VAL A 146 9.61 -13.47 -1.70
C VAL A 146 9.62 -14.16 -3.05
N ASP A 147 9.09 -13.50 -4.07
CA ASP A 147 9.27 -13.87 -5.48
C ASP A 147 10.01 -12.73 -6.19
N TRP A 148 11.26 -13.00 -6.59
CA TRP A 148 12.12 -12.03 -7.26
C TRP A 148 11.81 -11.92 -8.75
N MET A 149 11.97 -10.72 -9.29
CA MET A 149 11.72 -10.39 -10.69
C MET A 149 12.90 -9.62 -11.30
N GLU A 150 12.66 -8.82 -12.34
CA GLU A 150 13.70 -8.09 -13.05
C GLU A 150 14.30 -6.92 -12.23
N LYS A 151 15.51 -6.51 -12.63
CA LYS A 151 16.17 -5.32 -12.06
C LYS A 151 15.38 -4.04 -12.30
N VAL A 152 15.43 -3.14 -11.31
CA VAL A 152 15.04 -1.74 -11.49
C VAL A 152 16.14 -1.04 -12.28
N ASN A 153 15.84 -0.70 -13.53
CA ASN A 153 16.78 0.03 -14.38
C ASN A 153 16.92 1.50 -13.93
N ASP A 154 17.97 2.17 -14.39
CA ASP A 154 18.25 3.55 -13.96
C ASP A 154 17.15 4.54 -14.36
N SER A 155 16.43 4.29 -15.46
CA SER A 155 15.30 5.13 -15.85
C SER A 155 14.12 4.99 -14.89
N GLN A 156 13.85 3.78 -14.38
CA GLN A 156 12.83 3.53 -13.37
C GLN A 156 13.24 4.13 -12.02
N TYR A 157 14.50 3.96 -11.63
CA TYR A 157 15.03 4.50 -10.37
C TYR A 157 15.05 6.04 -10.35
N ASN A 158 15.42 6.67 -11.47
CA ASN A 158 15.47 8.12 -11.63
C ASN A 158 14.13 8.72 -12.08
N ALA A 159 13.08 7.91 -12.22
CA ALA A 159 11.75 8.43 -12.47
C ALA A 159 11.43 9.43 -11.35
N PRO A 160 11.10 10.69 -11.68
CA PRO A 160 10.73 11.66 -10.67
C PRO A 160 9.56 11.09 -9.84
N PRO A 161 9.44 11.42 -8.54
CA PRO A 161 8.16 11.33 -7.85
C PRO A 161 7.15 11.98 -8.79
N GLU A 162 6.03 11.32 -9.07
CA GLU A 162 5.08 11.77 -10.08
C GLU A 162 4.37 13.06 -9.63
N ASP A 163 5.07 14.18 -9.69
CA ASP A 163 4.52 15.46 -10.12
C ASP A 163 5.00 15.62 -11.57
N ALA A 164 4.12 15.28 -12.52
CA ALA A 164 4.25 15.40 -13.98
C ALA A 164 4.39 14.09 -14.78
N LYS A 165 3.41 13.19 -14.70
CA LYS A 165 2.85 12.75 -15.98
C LYS A 165 2.04 13.90 -16.55
N SER A 166 2.55 14.44 -17.65
CA SER A 166 1.75 15.04 -18.72
C SER A 166 0.64 14.05 -19.07
N VAL A 167 -0.47 14.10 -18.33
CA VAL A 167 -1.78 13.74 -18.84
C VAL A 167 -2.06 14.82 -19.86
N THR A 168 -1.82 14.51 -21.13
CA THR A 168 -2.39 15.17 -22.31
C THR A 168 -3.21 16.41 -21.99
N SER A 169 -2.56 17.59 -21.92
CA SER A 169 -3.15 18.94 -22.00
C SER A 169 -4.58 19.15 -21.46
N LYS A 170 -5.01 18.46 -20.40
CA LYS A 170 -6.32 18.73 -19.83
C LYS A 170 -6.23 20.05 -19.08
N PRO A 171 -7.17 20.98 -19.28
CA PRO A 171 -7.20 22.22 -18.53
C PRO A 171 -7.14 21.88 -17.04
N ARG A 172 -6.29 22.58 -16.29
CA ARG A 172 -6.17 22.50 -14.83
C ARG A 172 -6.93 23.68 -14.23
N PRO A 173 -8.26 23.57 -14.05
CA PRO A 173 -9.10 24.74 -13.82
C PRO A 173 -8.84 25.33 -12.44
N SER A 174 -8.54 24.50 -11.44
CA SER A 174 -8.23 24.99 -10.09
C SER A 174 -6.85 25.64 -10.06
N GLN A 175 -5.87 25.10 -10.79
CA GLN A 175 -4.57 25.76 -10.94
C GLN A 175 -4.69 27.14 -11.60
N ALA A 176 -5.56 27.29 -12.61
CA ALA A 176 -5.81 28.59 -13.23
C ALA A 176 -6.56 29.57 -12.29
N ALA A 177 -7.44 29.06 -11.44
CA ALA A 177 -8.30 29.90 -10.59
C ALA A 177 -7.60 30.36 -9.29
N ILE A 178 -6.87 29.48 -8.61
CA ILE A 178 -6.31 29.74 -7.28
C ILE A 178 -4.84 29.33 -7.15
N GLY A 179 -4.21 28.84 -8.22
CA GLY A 179 -2.85 28.26 -8.17
C GLY A 179 -1.76 29.24 -7.74
N ASP A 180 -1.90 30.52 -8.10
CA ASP A 180 -0.93 31.56 -7.73
C ASP A 180 -0.95 31.87 -6.22
N PHE A 181 -2.09 31.64 -5.56
CA PHE A 181 -2.28 31.93 -4.14
C PHE A 181 -2.17 30.69 -3.26
N ALA A 182 -2.79 29.58 -3.69
CA ALA A 182 -2.88 28.32 -2.94
C ALA A 182 -2.51 27.13 -3.84
N PRO A 183 -1.23 27.03 -4.27
CA PRO A 183 -0.80 26.07 -5.28
C PRO A 183 -1.08 24.62 -4.89
N LYS A 184 -0.87 24.25 -3.61
CA LYS A 184 -1.14 22.89 -3.16
C LYS A 184 -2.64 22.57 -3.15
N LEU A 185 -3.49 23.53 -2.79
CA LEU A 185 -4.93 23.35 -2.79
C LEU A 185 -5.47 23.20 -4.21
N ALA A 186 -4.99 24.01 -5.14
CA ALA A 186 -5.28 23.85 -6.57
C ALA A 186 -4.88 22.47 -7.08
N GLN A 187 -3.64 22.06 -6.77
CA GLN A 187 -3.13 20.74 -7.17
C GLN A 187 -4.02 19.61 -6.66
N ILE A 188 -4.31 19.52 -5.35
CA ILE A 188 -5.13 18.42 -4.83
C ILE A 188 -6.58 18.49 -5.31
N THR A 189 -7.08 19.68 -5.67
CA THR A 189 -8.42 19.83 -6.26
C THR A 189 -8.46 19.25 -7.66
N ASP A 190 -7.46 19.55 -8.49
CA ASP A 190 -7.39 19.06 -9.87
C ASP A 190 -7.01 17.57 -9.91
N ASP A 191 -6.02 17.14 -9.13
CA ASP A 191 -5.42 15.81 -9.24
C ASP A 191 -6.17 14.77 -8.40
N VAL A 192 -6.48 15.09 -7.15
CA VAL A 192 -7.08 14.12 -6.21
C VAL A 192 -8.60 14.18 -6.25
N LEU A 193 -9.18 15.36 -6.03
CA LEU A 193 -10.64 15.48 -5.98
C LEU A 193 -11.23 15.16 -7.37
N TYR A 194 -10.95 15.99 -8.38
CA TYR A 194 -11.55 15.82 -9.69
C TYR A 194 -10.83 14.83 -10.60
N GLY A 195 -9.52 14.62 -10.42
CA GLY A 195 -8.71 13.72 -11.23
C GLY A 195 -8.79 12.24 -10.82
N ASP A 196 -9.07 11.95 -9.55
CA ASP A 196 -9.21 10.59 -9.02
C ASP A 196 -10.62 10.36 -8.44
N VAL A 197 -10.94 10.98 -7.28
CA VAL A 197 -12.14 10.63 -6.49
C VAL A 197 -13.44 10.75 -7.31
N TRP A 198 -13.56 11.75 -8.17
CA TRP A 198 -14.73 11.94 -9.05
C TRP A 198 -14.75 11.01 -10.28
N GLU A 199 -13.63 10.41 -10.65
CA GLU A 199 -13.48 9.51 -11.81
C GLU A 199 -13.59 8.02 -11.43
N ARG A 200 -13.50 7.70 -10.15
CA ARG A 200 -13.62 6.34 -9.61
C ARG A 200 -14.93 5.65 -10.03
N PRO A 201 -14.90 4.40 -10.53
CA PRO A 201 -16.01 3.77 -11.24
C PRO A 201 -17.17 3.29 -10.36
N GLU A 202 -16.99 3.21 -9.04
CA GLU A 202 -17.99 2.60 -8.14
C GLU A 202 -19.24 3.48 -7.94
N LEU A 203 -19.14 4.78 -8.21
CA LEU A 203 -20.27 5.71 -8.27
C LEU A 203 -20.18 6.53 -9.54
N SER A 204 -21.31 6.62 -10.25
CA SER A 204 -21.41 7.47 -11.44
C SER A 204 -21.20 8.94 -11.06
N LYS A 205 -20.73 9.75 -12.01
CA LYS A 205 -20.60 11.21 -11.80
C LYS A 205 -21.93 11.87 -11.47
N ARG A 206 -23.04 11.35 -12.02
CA ARG A 206 -24.41 11.76 -11.69
C ARG A 206 -24.69 11.57 -10.20
N ASP A 207 -24.43 10.37 -9.68
CA ASP A 207 -24.72 10.05 -8.28
C ASP A 207 -23.79 10.80 -7.32
N ARG A 208 -22.51 10.96 -7.67
CA ARG A 208 -21.57 11.79 -6.90
C ARG A 208 -22.03 13.24 -6.82
N SER A 209 -22.54 13.79 -7.92
CA SER A 209 -23.15 15.11 -7.95
C SER A 209 -24.35 15.20 -7.01
N LEU A 210 -25.27 14.23 -7.05
CA LEU A 210 -26.45 14.22 -6.19
C LEU A 210 -26.10 14.11 -4.70
N ILE A 211 -25.13 13.26 -4.36
CA ILE A 211 -24.61 13.11 -2.99
C ILE A 211 -23.99 14.42 -2.51
N THR A 212 -23.16 15.06 -3.34
CA THR A 212 -22.47 16.29 -2.96
C THR A 212 -23.45 17.45 -2.82
N VAL A 213 -24.41 17.59 -3.73
CA VAL A 213 -25.51 18.56 -3.63
C VAL A 213 -26.30 18.34 -2.34
N SER A 214 -26.68 17.09 -2.04
CA SER A 214 -27.41 16.74 -0.82
C SER A 214 -26.64 17.13 0.44
N ALA A 215 -25.32 16.86 0.48
CA ALA A 215 -24.46 17.22 1.59
C ALA A 215 -24.36 18.75 1.77
N LEU A 216 -24.19 19.51 0.67
CA LEU A 216 -24.10 20.97 0.72
C LEU A 216 -25.41 21.63 1.18
N ILE A 217 -26.56 21.07 0.80
CA ILE A 217 -27.88 21.47 1.30
C ILE A 217 -27.95 21.19 2.80
N ALA A 218 -27.61 19.97 3.23
CA ALA A 218 -27.67 19.58 4.63
C ALA A 218 -26.78 20.43 5.53
N MET A 219 -25.60 20.83 5.05
CA MET A 219 -24.65 21.69 5.76
C MET A 219 -24.95 23.19 5.65
N ASN A 220 -26.00 23.59 4.92
CA ASN A 220 -26.31 24.99 4.60
C ASN A 220 -25.09 25.75 4.03
N ARG A 221 -24.55 25.26 2.90
CA ARG A 221 -23.39 25.85 2.19
C ARG A 221 -23.78 26.42 0.82
N PRO A 222 -24.62 27.48 0.77
CA PRO A 222 -25.16 28.00 -0.49
C PRO A 222 -24.08 28.52 -1.46
N ASP A 223 -22.97 29.07 -0.94
CA ASP A 223 -21.87 29.62 -1.75
C ASP A 223 -21.17 28.54 -2.59
N GLN A 224 -21.14 27.30 -2.10
CA GLN A 224 -20.57 26.15 -2.82
C GLN A 224 -21.64 25.39 -3.62
N LEU A 225 -22.91 25.50 -3.22
CA LEU A 225 -24.01 24.76 -3.82
C LEU A 225 -24.21 25.11 -5.30
N ARG A 226 -24.08 26.39 -5.68
CA ARG A 226 -24.33 26.85 -7.06
C ARG A 226 -23.48 26.10 -8.09
N SER A 227 -22.17 26.06 -7.89
CA SER A 227 -21.24 25.40 -8.84
C SER A 227 -21.51 23.90 -8.93
N HIS A 228 -21.96 23.28 -7.83
CA HIS A 228 -22.25 21.87 -7.78
C HIS A 228 -23.60 21.50 -8.39
N LEU A 229 -24.58 22.41 -8.37
CA LEU A 229 -25.84 22.26 -9.11
C LEU A 229 -25.61 22.36 -10.62
N VAL A 230 -24.74 23.27 -11.08
CA VAL A 230 -24.33 23.34 -12.50
C VAL A 230 -23.68 22.02 -12.92
N ARG A 231 -22.70 21.53 -12.14
CA ARG A 231 -22.04 20.26 -12.39
C ARG A 231 -23.02 19.07 -12.35
N ALA A 232 -23.98 19.07 -11.42
CA ALA A 232 -25.00 18.04 -11.35
C ALA A 232 -25.84 17.97 -12.63
N ARG A 233 -26.25 19.14 -13.15
CA ARG A 233 -26.94 19.25 -14.43
C ARG A 233 -26.10 18.72 -15.59
N GLU A 234 -24.82 19.10 -15.66
CA GLU A 234 -23.89 18.60 -16.69
C GLU A 234 -23.68 17.08 -16.62
N ASN A 235 -23.69 16.52 -15.41
CA ASN A 235 -23.63 15.08 -15.16
C ASN A 235 -24.98 14.36 -15.33
N GLY A 236 -26.03 15.04 -15.79
CA GLY A 236 -27.31 14.44 -16.13
C GLY A 236 -28.33 14.35 -14.99
N VAL A 237 -28.14 15.07 -13.87
CA VAL A 237 -29.20 15.24 -12.86
C VAL A 237 -30.23 16.24 -13.38
N THR A 238 -31.49 15.86 -13.41
CA THR A 238 -32.56 16.72 -13.94
C THR A 238 -33.01 17.78 -12.93
N GLN A 239 -33.69 18.82 -13.42
CA GLN A 239 -34.29 19.83 -12.55
C GLN A 239 -35.28 19.20 -11.56
N ASP A 240 -36.12 18.27 -12.03
CA ASP A 240 -37.13 17.60 -11.20
C ASP A 240 -36.47 16.77 -10.08
N GLU A 241 -35.37 16.08 -10.38
CA GLU A 241 -34.60 15.32 -9.39
C GLU A 241 -33.96 16.22 -8.32
N VAL A 242 -33.46 17.39 -8.72
CA VAL A 242 -32.94 18.40 -7.78
C VAL A 242 -34.06 18.92 -6.89
N VAL A 243 -35.22 19.26 -7.46
CA VAL A 243 -36.38 19.76 -6.70
C VAL A 243 -36.88 18.71 -5.71
N GLU A 244 -36.97 17.45 -6.13
CA GLU A 244 -37.37 16.35 -5.24
C GLU A 244 -36.35 16.13 -4.12
N THR A 245 -35.05 16.19 -4.42
CA THR A 245 -33.98 16.08 -3.42
C THR A 245 -34.07 17.19 -2.37
N ILE A 246 -34.25 18.44 -2.81
CA ILE A 246 -34.40 19.59 -1.89
C ILE A 246 -35.66 19.43 -1.03
N THR A 247 -36.77 19.02 -1.65
CA THR A 247 -38.06 18.83 -0.97
C THR A 247 -37.95 17.73 0.08
N HIS A 248 -37.32 16.60 -0.26
CA HIS A 248 -37.07 15.51 0.67
C HIS A 248 -36.21 15.98 1.84
N LEU A 249 -35.10 16.68 1.56
CA LEU A 249 -34.19 17.17 2.59
C LEU A 249 -34.79 18.26 3.48
N ALA A 250 -35.87 18.95 3.10
CA ALA A 250 -36.54 19.93 3.96
C ALA A 250 -36.97 19.33 5.31
N PHE A 251 -37.33 18.04 5.33
CA PHE A 251 -37.77 17.34 6.53
C PHE A 251 -36.62 16.81 7.41
N TYR A 252 -35.43 16.60 6.84
CA TYR A 252 -34.29 16.00 7.56
C TYR A 252 -33.17 17.00 7.85
N ALA A 253 -32.96 17.96 6.97
CA ALA A 253 -31.96 19.02 7.09
C ALA A 253 -32.57 20.37 7.50
N GLY A 254 -33.90 20.46 7.58
CA GLY A 254 -34.63 21.66 8.01
C GLY A 254 -35.10 22.55 6.86
N TRP A 255 -36.30 23.11 7.04
CA TRP A 255 -36.96 23.97 6.07
C TRP A 255 -36.10 25.18 5.61
N PRO A 256 -35.37 25.89 6.49
CA PRO A 256 -34.52 27.01 6.04
C PRO A 256 -33.45 26.59 5.03
N ASN A 257 -32.80 25.44 5.24
CA ASN A 257 -31.77 24.92 4.33
C ASN A 257 -32.38 24.61 2.95
N ALA A 258 -33.59 24.04 2.92
CA ALA A 258 -34.29 23.76 1.66
C ALA A 258 -34.69 25.03 0.91
N VAL A 259 -35.19 26.06 1.60
CA VAL A 259 -35.54 27.35 0.97
C VAL A 259 -34.31 28.05 0.39
N SER A 260 -33.20 28.06 1.13
CA SER A 260 -31.92 28.59 0.64
C SER A 260 -31.43 27.83 -0.59
N ALA A 261 -31.49 26.50 -0.55
CA ALA A 261 -31.10 25.65 -1.68
C ALA A 261 -31.99 25.86 -2.92
N LEU A 262 -33.31 25.94 -2.73
CA LEU A 262 -34.28 26.14 -3.81
C LEU A 262 -34.07 27.48 -4.51
N SER A 263 -33.69 28.52 -3.76
CA SER A 263 -33.37 29.84 -4.32
C SER A 263 -32.18 29.76 -5.28
N VAL A 264 -31.09 29.07 -4.87
CA VAL A 264 -29.93 28.83 -5.74
C VAL A 264 -30.28 27.96 -6.94
N ALA A 265 -31.06 26.89 -6.74
CA ALA A 265 -31.47 25.97 -7.82
C ALA A 265 -32.31 26.69 -8.88
N LYS A 266 -33.26 27.53 -8.49
CA LYS A 266 -34.06 28.33 -9.43
C LYS A 266 -33.18 29.17 -10.35
N GLU A 267 -32.13 29.79 -9.83
CA GLU A 267 -31.22 30.61 -10.64
C GLU A 267 -30.39 29.76 -11.62
N VAL A 268 -29.86 28.61 -11.16
CA VAL A 268 -29.06 27.72 -12.00
C VAL A 268 -29.87 27.13 -13.16
N PHE A 269 -31.11 26.71 -12.90
CA PHE A 269 -31.96 26.08 -13.91
C PHE A 269 -32.76 27.06 -14.78
N ALA A 270 -32.83 28.35 -14.40
CA ALA A 270 -33.38 29.39 -15.27
C ALA A 270 -32.45 29.75 -16.44
N GLN A 271 -31.14 29.49 -16.30
CA GLN A 271 -30.14 29.73 -17.36
C GLN A 271 -30.15 28.54 -18.32
N LYS A 272 -30.70 28.74 -19.52
CA LYS A 272 -30.70 27.76 -20.63
C LYS A 272 -29.29 27.48 -21.14
#